data_AF-A0A8B7YPT6-F1
#
_entry.id   AF-A0A8B7YPT6-F1
#
_cell.length_a   1.000
_cell.length_b   1.000
_cell.length_c   1.000
_cell.angle_alpha   90.00
_cell.angle_beta   90.00
_cell.angle_gamma   90.00
#
_symmetry.space_group_name_H-M   'P 1'
#
loop_
_entity.id
_entity.type
_entity.pdbx_description
1 polymer ?
#
loop_
_entity_poly.entity_id
_entity_poly.type
_entity_poly.pdbx_seq_one_letter_code
_entity_poly.pdbx_strand_id
1 'polypeptide(L)'
;MGSADGLKQTDNWISRSLGTPVTTALNVIGVSYYMTVTTLGAILEWFVILPELSRALGVSAVSLQLLLLYLFVNAMGNYLLASSCDVRLKKRRRISARSANRYPMIPFRAHYCKVCDQCVLKRDHHCFVLGKCVGYHNQKYFIYCSLHTALVSVYALLTTAMYMHVSFRTKFWGAFTFFTLLPSSIERWLLGLAGLHELLLVLFLYICLTGALAGLGFFVWHMFLVVMGLTTHEAINGERGTDTSIWENFTDTLGKYWLLGVLFPVPLPQYGSGMYEGITKLPINHQD
;
A
#
# COMPACT_ATOMS: atom_id res chain seq x y z
N MET A 1 19.36 21.02 -38.80
CA MET A 1 19.52 19.65 -38.28
C MET A 1 20.06 19.77 -36.86
N GLY A 2 19.20 19.65 -35.86
CA GLY A 2 19.57 19.65 -34.43
C GLY A 2 18.72 18.58 -33.76
N SER A 3 19.38 17.58 -33.17
CA SER A 3 18.80 16.35 -32.66
C SER A 3 17.89 16.58 -31.45
N ALA A 4 16.81 15.80 -31.41
CA ALA A 4 15.82 15.78 -30.34
C ALA A 4 16.31 14.95 -29.14
N ASP A 5 17.34 15.43 -28.43
CA ASP A 5 17.89 14.79 -27.23
C ASP A 5 17.30 15.41 -25.93
N GLY A 6 15.97 15.51 -25.86
CA GLY A 6 15.28 16.29 -24.83
C GLY A 6 14.38 15.52 -23.85
N LEU A 7 14.30 14.20 -23.91
CA LEU A 7 13.52 13.39 -22.96
C LEU A 7 14.46 12.71 -21.97
N LYS A 8 15.06 13.50 -21.06
CA LYS A 8 15.70 12.94 -19.86
C LYS A 8 14.61 12.46 -18.90
N GLN A 9 14.20 11.23 -19.14
CA GLN A 9 13.40 10.37 -18.28
C GLN A 9 14.07 10.26 -16.91
N THR A 10 13.52 10.94 -15.91
CA THR A 10 13.89 10.84 -14.49
C THR A 10 13.36 9.53 -13.92
N ASP A 11 14.00 8.44 -14.35
CA ASP A 11 13.79 7.11 -13.79
C ASP A 11 14.41 7.03 -12.38
N ASN A 12 13.65 6.47 -11.44
CA ASN A 12 14.14 6.02 -10.13
C ASN A 12 15.50 5.33 -10.27
N TRP A 13 16.50 5.80 -9.51
CA TRP A 13 17.89 5.31 -9.47
C TRP A 13 17.99 3.78 -9.27
N ILE A 14 17.03 3.19 -8.57
CA ILE A 14 16.92 1.73 -8.32
C ILE A 14 16.76 0.95 -9.64
N SER A 15 16.01 1.49 -10.61
CA SER A 15 15.74 0.79 -11.88
C SER A 15 16.87 0.90 -12.91
N ARG A 16 17.78 1.87 -12.75
CA ARG A 16 18.97 2.02 -13.60
C ARG A 16 20.11 1.07 -13.19
N SER A 17 20.07 0.55 -11.97
CA SER A 17 21.16 -0.24 -11.37
C SER A 17 20.85 -1.74 -11.24
N LEU A 18 19.58 -2.14 -11.24
CA LEU A 18 19.17 -3.53 -11.02
C LEU A 18 18.75 -4.25 -12.32
N GLY A 19 19.33 -5.43 -12.56
CA GLY A 19 18.94 -6.30 -13.68
C GLY A 19 17.54 -6.92 -13.54
N THR A 20 17.01 -7.46 -14.64
CA THR A 20 15.70 -8.13 -14.69
C THR A 20 15.52 -9.29 -13.69
N PRO A 21 16.55 -10.09 -13.34
CA PRO A 21 16.39 -11.15 -12.33
C PRO A 21 16.18 -10.57 -10.93
N VAL A 22 16.87 -9.48 -10.59
CA VAL A 22 16.79 -8.86 -9.26
C VAL A 22 15.41 -8.24 -9.04
N THR A 23 14.90 -7.51 -10.03
CA THR A 23 13.56 -6.89 -9.95
C THR A 23 12.44 -7.93 -9.85
N THR A 24 12.59 -9.08 -10.53
CA THR A 24 11.68 -10.23 -10.40
C THR A 24 11.74 -10.83 -8.99
N ALA A 25 12.94 -11.04 -8.44
CA ALA A 25 13.11 -11.54 -7.08
C ALA A 25 12.48 -10.60 -6.04
N LEU A 26 12.65 -9.28 -6.18
CA LEU A 26 12.03 -8.30 -5.30
C LEU A 26 10.50 -8.34 -5.32
N ASN A 27 9.88 -8.57 -6.50
CA ASN A 27 8.43 -8.77 -6.57
C ASN A 27 8.02 -10.03 -5.81
N VAL A 28 8.71 -11.16 -6.02
CA VAL A 28 8.39 -12.43 -5.34
C VAL A 28 8.55 -12.28 -3.83
N ILE A 29 9.64 -11.66 -3.37
CA ILE A 29 9.91 -11.43 -1.95
C ILE A 29 8.83 -10.53 -1.35
N GLY A 30 8.51 -9.40 -1.99
CA GLY A 30 7.51 -8.45 -1.47
C GLY A 30 6.12 -9.06 -1.35
N VAL A 31 5.67 -9.77 -2.39
CA VAL A 31 4.37 -10.47 -2.40
C VAL A 31 4.35 -11.58 -1.35
N SER A 32 5.37 -12.44 -1.34
CA SER A 32 5.45 -13.56 -0.40
C SER A 32 5.49 -13.08 1.05
N TYR A 33 6.26 -12.03 1.33
CA TYR A 33 6.36 -11.42 2.64
C TYR A 33 4.99 -10.95 3.13
N TYR A 34 4.28 -10.12 2.36
CA TYR A 34 2.98 -9.58 2.77
C TYR A 34 1.95 -10.69 2.99
N MET A 35 1.83 -11.63 2.06
CA MET A 35 0.87 -12.74 2.14
C MET A 35 1.16 -13.64 3.34
N THR A 36 2.43 -13.97 3.56
CA THR A 36 2.85 -14.85 4.66
C THR A 36 2.64 -14.18 6.01
N VAL A 37 3.15 -12.96 6.19
CA VAL A 37 3.05 -12.23 7.47
C VAL A 37 1.59 -11.98 7.85
N THR A 38 0.77 -11.51 6.91
CA THR A 38 -0.63 -11.18 7.19
C THR A 38 -1.43 -12.44 7.54
N THR A 39 -1.21 -13.54 6.82
CA THR A 39 -1.94 -14.79 7.04
C THR A 39 -1.48 -15.50 8.31
N LEU A 40 -0.18 -15.69 8.49
CA LEU A 40 0.36 -16.34 9.69
C LEU A 40 0.11 -15.50 10.95
N GLY A 41 0.18 -14.17 10.85
CA GLY A 41 -0.18 -13.26 11.94
C GLY A 41 -1.65 -13.40 12.33
N ALA A 42 -2.57 -13.44 11.37
CA ALA A 42 -3.99 -13.67 11.65
C ALA A 42 -4.25 -15.04 12.28
N ILE A 43 -3.55 -16.10 11.84
CA ILE A 43 -3.64 -17.44 12.45
C ILE A 43 -3.14 -17.40 13.90
N LEU A 44 -1.98 -16.79 14.16
CA LEU A 44 -1.42 -16.66 15.50
C LEU A 44 -2.37 -15.89 16.43
N GLU A 45 -2.92 -14.76 15.96
CA GLU A 45 -3.90 -13.99 16.70
C GLU A 45 -5.15 -14.83 17.01
N TRP A 46 -5.72 -15.48 16.00
CA TRP A 46 -6.98 -16.21 16.12
C TRP A 46 -6.92 -17.39 17.10
N PHE A 47 -5.85 -18.19 17.00
CA PHE A 47 -5.77 -19.49 17.69
C PHE A 47 -4.98 -19.44 19.00
N VAL A 48 -4.09 -18.45 19.17
CA VAL A 48 -3.21 -18.37 20.34
C VAL A 48 -3.49 -17.13 21.18
N ILE A 49 -3.35 -15.94 20.59
CA ILE A 49 -3.35 -14.68 21.36
C ILE A 49 -4.76 -14.34 21.87
N LEU A 50 -5.75 -14.26 20.97
CA LEU A 50 -7.10 -13.80 21.33
C LEU A 50 -7.84 -14.75 22.29
N PRO A 51 -7.76 -16.09 22.16
CA PRO A 51 -8.42 -16.99 23.11
C PRO A 51 -7.86 -16.86 24.53
N GLU A 52 -6.53 -16.74 24.67
CA GLU A 52 -5.88 -16.55 25.98
C GLU A 52 -6.20 -15.17 26.56
N LEU A 53 -6.13 -14.12 25.74
CA LEU A 53 -6.40 -12.76 26.18
C LEU A 53 -7.88 -12.57 26.58
N SER A 54 -8.81 -13.19 25.84
CA SER A 54 -10.24 -13.21 26.19
C SER A 54 -10.46 -13.79 27.58
N ARG A 55 -9.84 -14.94 27.87
CA ARG A 55 -9.95 -15.59 29.18
C ARG A 55 -9.34 -14.76 30.30
N ALA A 56 -8.21 -14.10 30.03
CA ALA A 56 -7.53 -13.26 31.01
C ALA A 56 -8.25 -11.94 31.32
N LEU A 57 -8.84 -11.29 30.31
CA LEU A 57 -9.52 -10.00 30.47
C LEU A 57 -11.02 -10.12 30.77
N GLY A 58 -11.60 -11.33 30.72
CA GLY A 58 -13.04 -11.55 30.89
C GLY A 58 -13.88 -10.95 29.77
N VAL A 59 -13.30 -10.71 28.59
CA VAL A 59 -13.98 -10.16 27.42
C VAL A 59 -14.38 -11.26 26.44
N SER A 60 -15.43 -11.02 25.66
CA SER A 60 -15.89 -11.96 24.64
C SER A 60 -14.82 -12.21 23.57
N ALA A 61 -14.36 -13.46 23.45
CA ALA A 61 -13.47 -13.89 22.37
C ALA A 61 -14.08 -13.60 20.99
N VAL A 62 -15.40 -13.76 20.86
CA VAL A 62 -16.14 -13.55 19.61
C VAL A 62 -15.98 -12.11 19.14
N SER A 63 -16.10 -11.12 20.03
CA SER A 63 -15.97 -9.71 19.64
C SER A 63 -14.57 -9.37 19.14
N LEU A 64 -13.54 -9.89 19.80
CA LEU A 64 -12.14 -9.72 19.36
C LEU A 64 -11.90 -10.39 18.01
N GLN A 65 -12.35 -11.64 17.85
CA GLN A 65 -12.19 -12.42 16.62
C GLN A 65 -12.96 -11.81 15.44
N LEU A 66 -14.16 -11.27 15.65
CA LEU A 66 -14.92 -10.57 14.60
C LEU A 66 -14.22 -9.29 14.15
N LEU A 67 -13.62 -8.54 15.08
CA LEU A 67 -12.83 -7.36 14.71
C LEU A 67 -11.57 -7.76 13.94
N LEU A 68 -10.85 -8.80 14.38
CA LEU A 68 -9.71 -9.34 13.63
C LEU A 68 -10.12 -9.78 12.22
N LEU A 69 -11.24 -10.50 12.09
CA LEU A 69 -11.76 -10.95 10.80
C LEU A 69 -12.05 -9.77 9.87
N TYR A 70 -12.74 -8.75 10.37
CA TYR A 70 -13.05 -7.54 9.61
C TYR A 70 -11.79 -6.83 9.09
N LEU A 71 -10.80 -6.64 9.97
CA LEU A 71 -9.54 -5.98 9.63
C LEU A 71 -8.72 -6.81 8.63
N PHE A 72 -8.63 -8.12 8.85
CA PHE A 72 -7.94 -9.06 7.97
C PHE A 72 -8.58 -9.09 6.57
N VAL A 73 -9.91 -9.24 6.49
CA VAL A 73 -10.64 -9.26 5.22
C VAL A 73 -10.44 -7.96 4.46
N ASN A 74 -10.47 -6.80 5.12
CA ASN A 74 -10.24 -5.54 4.44
C ASN A 74 -8.78 -5.35 3.99
N ALA A 75 -7.79 -5.72 4.80
CA ALA A 75 -6.38 -5.63 4.42
C ALA A 75 -6.07 -6.55 3.23
N MET A 76 -6.40 -7.84 3.35
CA MET A 76 -6.15 -8.85 2.32
C MET A 76 -7.01 -8.62 1.08
N GLY A 77 -8.29 -8.29 1.24
CA GLY A 77 -9.20 -8.05 0.13
C GLY A 77 -8.78 -6.85 -0.71
N ASN A 78 -8.41 -5.73 -0.09
CA ASN A 78 -7.90 -4.57 -0.83
C ASN A 78 -6.53 -4.85 -1.47
N TYR A 79 -5.66 -5.63 -0.82
CA TYR A 79 -4.41 -6.12 -1.43
C TYR A 79 -4.69 -6.93 -2.71
N LEU A 80 -5.65 -7.86 -2.65
CA LEU A 80 -6.03 -8.71 -3.78
C LEU A 80 -6.66 -7.88 -4.92
N LEU A 81 -7.53 -6.91 -4.60
CA LEU A 81 -8.09 -6.00 -5.60
C LEU A 81 -6.99 -5.14 -6.25
N ALA A 82 -6.06 -4.61 -5.47
CA ALA A 82 -4.96 -3.79 -5.98
C ALA A 82 -4.00 -4.58 -6.88
N SER A 83 -3.64 -5.80 -6.48
CA SER A 83 -2.71 -6.68 -7.19
C SER A 83 -3.35 -7.37 -8.41
N SER A 84 -4.66 -7.63 -8.40
CA SER A 84 -5.35 -8.31 -9.51
C SER A 84 -5.80 -7.36 -10.61
N CYS A 85 -5.90 -6.06 -10.34
CA CYS A 85 -6.37 -5.07 -11.32
C CYS A 85 -5.44 -4.96 -12.55
N ASP A 86 -6.02 -4.83 -13.75
CA ASP A 86 -5.25 -4.54 -14.97
C ASP A 86 -4.96 -3.04 -15.06
N VAL A 87 -3.69 -2.70 -14.89
CA VAL A 87 -3.19 -1.31 -14.91
C VAL A 87 -2.59 -0.90 -16.25
N ARG A 88 -2.58 -1.80 -17.24
CA ARG A 88 -2.06 -1.49 -18.57
C ARG A 88 -2.87 -0.39 -19.20
N LEU A 89 -2.16 0.60 -19.74
CA LEU A 89 -2.75 1.53 -20.68
C LEU A 89 -3.16 0.77 -21.94
N LYS A 90 -4.46 0.50 -22.08
CA LYS A 90 -5.01 -0.13 -23.29
C LYS A 90 -4.82 0.84 -24.46
N LYS A 91 -4.14 0.40 -25.52
CA LYS A 91 -4.01 1.19 -26.77
C LYS A 91 -5.41 1.56 -27.26
N ARG A 92 -5.76 2.85 -27.26
CA ARG A 92 -6.93 3.30 -28.03
C ARG A 92 -6.59 3.17 -29.52
N ARG A 93 -7.51 2.59 -30.29
CA ARG A 93 -7.50 2.62 -31.77
C ARG A 93 -7.15 4.05 -32.19
N ARG A 94 -6.16 4.17 -33.10
CA ARG A 94 -5.71 5.41 -33.77
C ARG A 94 -6.78 6.49 -33.70
N ILE A 95 -6.55 7.57 -32.96
CA ILE A 95 -7.18 8.84 -33.31
C ILE A 95 -6.83 9.05 -34.78
N SER A 96 -7.85 9.08 -35.62
CA SER A 96 -7.73 9.16 -37.08
C SER A 96 -6.73 10.26 -37.42
N ALA A 97 -5.54 9.85 -37.84
CA ALA A 97 -4.47 10.73 -38.23
C ALA A 97 -4.87 11.46 -39.51
N ARG A 98 -5.41 12.67 -39.37
CA ARG A 98 -5.13 13.72 -40.34
C ARG A 98 -4.06 14.60 -39.68
N SER A 99 -2.81 14.32 -40.04
CA SER A 99 -1.60 15.06 -39.66
C SER A 99 -1.08 14.88 -38.23
N ALA A 100 -0.23 13.88 -38.00
CA ALA A 100 0.91 14.04 -37.09
C ALA A 100 1.96 12.94 -37.29
N ASN A 101 3.20 13.38 -37.46
CA ASN A 101 4.40 12.57 -37.56
C ASN A 101 4.63 11.82 -36.23
N ARG A 102 4.68 10.48 -36.30
CA ARG A 102 5.67 9.62 -35.63
C ARG A 102 5.91 9.85 -34.12
N TYR A 103 5.01 9.37 -33.26
CA TYR A 103 5.20 8.64 -31.97
C TYR A 103 3.78 8.38 -31.40
N PRO A 104 3.48 7.23 -30.76
CA PRO A 104 2.21 7.11 -30.05
C PRO A 104 2.18 8.15 -28.93
N MET A 105 1.28 9.14 -29.02
CA MET A 105 1.07 10.09 -27.92
C MET A 105 0.69 9.30 -26.67
N ILE A 106 1.60 9.25 -25.70
CA ILE A 106 1.32 8.74 -24.37
C ILE A 106 0.40 9.79 -23.71
N PRO A 107 -0.77 9.40 -23.19
CA PRO A 107 -1.68 10.33 -22.52
C PRO A 107 -0.99 11.08 -21.39
N PHE A 108 -1.46 12.30 -21.10
CA PHE A 108 -0.96 13.07 -19.97
C PHE A 108 -1.05 12.26 -18.66
N ARG A 109 -0.01 12.33 -17.83
CA ARG A 109 0.19 11.55 -16.58
C ARG A 109 0.34 10.02 -16.77
N ALA A 110 0.38 9.51 -18.01
CA ALA A 110 0.77 8.13 -18.25
C ALA A 110 2.30 8.02 -18.37
N HIS A 111 2.89 7.03 -17.70
CA HIS A 111 4.34 6.83 -17.72
C HIS A 111 4.67 5.34 -17.94
N TYR A 112 5.78 5.08 -18.61
CA TYR A 112 6.29 3.73 -18.85
C TYR A 112 6.99 3.19 -17.60
N CYS A 113 6.70 1.94 -17.24
CA CYS A 113 7.38 1.22 -16.16
C CYS A 113 8.33 0.19 -16.75
N LYS A 114 9.64 0.35 -16.52
CA LYS A 114 10.66 -0.63 -16.94
C LYS A 114 10.47 -2.01 -16.29
N VAL A 115 10.06 -2.04 -15.03
CA VAL A 115 9.89 -3.31 -14.28
C VAL A 115 8.72 -4.13 -14.83
N CYS A 116 7.64 -3.47 -15.23
CA CYS A 116 6.45 -4.12 -15.78
C CYS A 116 6.44 -4.17 -17.32
N ASP A 117 7.42 -3.55 -17.99
CA ASP A 117 7.49 -3.38 -19.45
C ASP A 117 6.18 -2.89 -20.10
N GLN A 118 5.54 -1.88 -19.51
CA GLN A 118 4.26 -1.36 -20.00
C GLN A 118 4.02 0.09 -19.58
N CYS A 119 3.20 0.81 -20.35
CA CYS A 119 2.67 2.12 -19.95
C CYS A 119 1.51 1.94 -18.97
N VAL A 120 1.49 2.77 -17.93
CA VAL A 120 0.44 2.79 -16.90
C VAL A 120 -0.17 4.20 -16.88
N LEU A 121 -1.50 4.28 -16.91
CA LEU A 121 -2.24 5.54 -16.82
C LEU A 121 -2.20 6.10 -15.40
N LYS A 122 -2.01 7.42 -15.24
CA LYS A 122 -1.82 8.09 -13.95
C LYS A 122 -0.83 7.30 -13.08
N ARG A 123 0.34 6.97 -13.64
CA ARG A 123 1.29 6.05 -13.00
C ARG A 123 1.82 6.70 -11.74
N ASP A 124 1.63 6.03 -10.61
CA ASP A 124 2.12 6.49 -9.32
C ASP A 124 3.51 5.90 -9.02
N HIS A 125 3.60 4.58 -8.85
CA HIS A 125 4.86 3.89 -8.64
C HIS A 125 4.77 2.40 -9.02
N HIS A 126 5.92 1.71 -9.02
CA HIS A 126 5.95 0.24 -9.01
C HIS A 126 6.05 -0.24 -7.57
N CYS A 127 5.07 -0.99 -7.09
CA CYS A 127 5.05 -1.51 -5.73
C CYS A 127 5.54 -2.96 -5.72
N PHE A 128 6.71 -3.22 -5.12
CA PHE A 128 7.23 -4.58 -4.98
C PHE A 128 6.37 -5.46 -4.07
N VAL A 129 5.70 -4.86 -3.08
CA VAL A 129 4.80 -5.57 -2.16
C VAL A 129 3.55 -6.08 -2.89
N LEU A 130 3.03 -5.33 -3.86
CA LEU A 130 1.95 -5.79 -4.76
C LEU A 130 2.47 -6.63 -5.94
N GLY A 131 3.78 -6.61 -6.21
CA GLY A 131 4.37 -7.15 -7.44
C GLY A 131 3.88 -6.45 -8.72
N LYS A 132 3.31 -5.24 -8.63
CA LYS A 132 2.64 -4.55 -9.74
C LYS A 132 2.72 -3.03 -9.59
N CYS A 133 2.50 -2.32 -10.70
CA CYS A 133 2.33 -0.87 -10.68
C CYS A 133 1.03 -0.45 -9.98
N VAL A 134 1.12 0.67 -9.27
CA VAL A 134 -0.01 1.45 -8.79
C VAL A 134 -0.25 2.59 -9.78
N GLY A 135 -1.50 2.78 -10.19
CA GLY A 135 -1.92 3.85 -11.08
C GLY A 135 -3.43 4.01 -11.09
N TYR A 136 -3.96 4.64 -12.14
CA TYR A 136 -5.36 5.07 -12.21
C TYR A 136 -6.37 4.00 -11.77
N HIS A 137 -6.24 2.75 -12.23
CA HIS A 137 -7.25 1.71 -11.98
C HIS A 137 -7.20 1.06 -10.60
N ASN A 138 -6.10 1.19 -9.85
CA ASN A 138 -5.93 0.48 -8.58
C ASN A 138 -5.42 1.34 -7.41
N GLN A 139 -5.16 2.64 -7.61
CA GLN A 139 -4.64 3.54 -6.59
C GLN A 139 -5.50 3.55 -5.31
N LYS A 140 -6.84 3.59 -5.42
CA LYS A 140 -7.73 3.54 -4.25
C LYS A 140 -7.60 2.26 -3.42
N TYR A 141 -7.50 1.10 -4.08
CA TYR A 141 -7.33 -0.16 -3.36
C TYR A 141 -5.99 -0.21 -2.64
N PHE A 142 -4.93 0.37 -3.22
CA PHE A 142 -3.65 0.52 -2.53
C PHE A 142 -3.75 1.40 -1.27
N ILE A 143 -4.48 2.52 -1.35
CA ILE A 143 -4.72 3.42 -0.20
C ILE A 143 -5.50 2.69 0.89
N TYR A 144 -6.59 1.99 0.55
CA TYR A 144 -7.38 1.22 1.50
C TYR A 144 -6.61 0.04 2.09
N CYS A 145 -5.80 -0.65 1.28
CA CYS A 145 -4.88 -1.70 1.73
C CYS A 145 -3.89 -1.15 2.76
N SER A 146 -3.31 0.03 2.51
CA SER A 146 -2.36 0.67 3.43
C SER A 146 -3.01 1.02 4.77
N LEU A 147 -4.21 1.61 4.74
CA LEU A 147 -5.00 1.92 5.92
C LEU A 147 -5.29 0.65 6.75
N HIS A 148 -5.85 -0.39 6.13
CA HIS A 148 -6.25 -1.60 6.86
C HIS A 148 -5.06 -2.44 7.30
N THR A 149 -3.95 -2.42 6.56
CA THR A 149 -2.68 -3.01 7.00
C THR A 149 -2.19 -2.30 8.27
N ALA A 150 -2.28 -0.97 8.33
CA ALA A 150 -1.94 -0.23 9.55
C ALA A 150 -2.86 -0.61 10.71
N LEU A 151 -4.18 -0.63 10.49
CA LEU A 151 -5.16 -0.94 11.52
C LEU A 151 -5.03 -2.38 12.06
N VAL A 152 -4.89 -3.38 11.19
CA VAL A 152 -4.70 -4.78 11.63
C VAL A 152 -3.36 -4.96 12.35
N SER A 153 -2.31 -4.26 11.92
CA SER A 153 -1.01 -4.31 12.57
C SER A 153 -1.02 -3.63 13.94
N VAL A 154 -1.73 -2.50 14.10
CA VAL A 154 -1.95 -1.86 15.41
C VAL A 154 -2.76 -2.77 16.32
N TYR A 155 -3.84 -3.38 15.80
CA TYR A 155 -4.64 -4.33 16.55
C TYR A 155 -3.77 -5.48 17.08
N ALA A 156 -3.03 -6.15 16.19
CA ALA A 156 -2.15 -7.25 16.53
C ALA A 156 -1.00 -6.84 17.48
N LEU A 157 -0.42 -5.64 17.29
CA LEU A 157 0.59 -5.09 18.18
C LEU A 157 0.07 -4.97 19.61
N LEU A 158 -1.13 -4.42 19.77
CA LEU A 158 -1.75 -4.21 21.09
C LEU A 158 -2.16 -5.53 21.73
N THR A 159 -2.80 -6.44 21.00
CA THR A 159 -3.22 -7.75 21.53
C THR A 159 -2.01 -8.62 21.88
N THR A 160 -0.97 -8.63 21.04
CA THR A 160 0.30 -9.31 21.34
C THR A 160 0.97 -8.72 22.58
N ALA A 161 1.08 -7.39 22.69
CA ALA A 161 1.68 -6.75 23.87
C ALA A 161 0.90 -7.08 25.16
N MET A 162 -0.44 -7.05 25.11
CA MET A 162 -1.28 -7.43 26.25
C MET A 162 -1.12 -8.91 26.60
N TYR A 163 -1.11 -9.80 25.60
CA TYR A 163 -0.86 -11.23 25.81
C TYR A 163 0.51 -11.49 26.45
N MET A 164 1.55 -10.80 25.99
CA MET A 164 2.88 -10.90 26.59
C MET A 164 2.91 -10.41 28.05
N HIS A 165 2.16 -9.35 28.35
CA HIS A 165 2.02 -8.84 29.71
C HIS A 165 1.34 -9.85 30.64
N VAL A 166 0.24 -10.46 30.19
CA VAL A 166 -0.51 -11.44 30.99
C VAL A 166 0.27 -12.74 31.17
N SER A 167 0.81 -13.30 30.08
CA SER A 167 1.37 -14.64 30.05
C SER A 167 2.83 -14.69 30.54
N PHE A 168 3.63 -13.68 30.20
CA PHE A 168 5.08 -13.65 30.48
C PHE A 168 5.49 -12.52 31.42
N ARG A 169 4.52 -11.74 31.96
CA ARG A 169 4.77 -10.59 32.83
C ARG A 169 5.70 -9.54 32.22
N THR A 170 5.75 -9.47 30.89
CA THR A 170 6.51 -8.44 30.16
C THR A 170 5.95 -7.06 30.49
N LYS A 171 6.82 -6.10 30.82
CA LYS A 171 6.41 -4.73 31.15
C LYS A 171 6.81 -3.78 30.02
N PHE A 172 5.86 -3.01 29.52
CA PHE A 172 6.08 -1.99 28.49
C PHE A 172 6.09 -0.59 29.11
N TRP A 173 7.27 -0.13 29.54
CA TRP A 173 7.49 1.19 30.17
C TRP A 173 7.79 2.29 29.13
N GLY A 174 7.01 2.32 28.04
CA GLY A 174 7.19 3.26 26.94
C GLY A 174 8.25 2.83 25.92
N ALA A 175 8.65 3.77 25.06
CA ALA A 175 9.42 3.51 23.85
C ALA A 175 10.77 2.82 24.10
N PHE A 176 11.41 3.08 25.26
CA PHE A 176 12.69 2.45 25.63
C PHE A 176 12.61 0.91 25.64
N THR A 177 11.44 0.36 25.99
CA THR A 177 11.20 -1.09 25.99
C THR A 177 11.47 -1.70 24.61
N PHE A 178 11.14 -1.00 23.52
CA PHE A 178 11.34 -1.52 22.16
C PHE A 178 12.80 -1.51 21.71
N PHE A 179 13.72 -0.87 22.45
CA PHE A 179 15.16 -0.97 22.16
C PHE A 179 15.83 -2.12 22.92
N THR A 180 15.30 -2.50 24.09
CA THR A 180 15.89 -3.54 24.95
C THR A 180 15.21 -4.90 24.81
N LEU A 181 13.92 -4.94 24.42
CA LEU A 181 13.13 -6.18 24.41
C LEU A 181 13.72 -7.25 23.49
N LEU A 182 14.08 -6.91 22.24
CA LEU A 182 14.66 -7.90 21.32
C LEU A 182 16.03 -8.42 21.80
N PRO A 183 17.03 -7.57 22.12
CA PRO A 183 18.30 -8.04 22.68
C PRO A 183 18.13 -8.93 23.91
N SER A 184 17.32 -8.51 24.89
CA SER A 184 17.08 -9.28 26.11
C SER A 184 16.37 -10.61 25.86
N SER A 185 15.47 -10.67 24.86
CA SER A 185 14.77 -11.91 24.51
C SER A 185 15.69 -12.91 23.80
N ILE A 186 16.61 -12.41 22.96
CA ILE A 186 17.65 -13.24 22.33
C ILE A 186 18.59 -13.79 23.39
N GLU A 187 19.07 -12.95 24.31
CA GLU A 187 19.93 -13.37 25.42
C GLU A 187 19.26 -14.45 26.29
N ARG A 188 18.02 -14.21 26.73
CA ARG A 188 17.27 -15.20 27.53
C ARG A 188 17.07 -16.52 26.78
N TRP A 189 16.81 -16.47 25.47
CA TRP A 189 16.67 -17.68 24.66
C TRP A 189 18.00 -18.45 24.54
N LEU A 190 19.11 -17.77 24.28
CA LEU A 190 20.44 -18.40 24.18
C LEU A 190 20.89 -19.04 25.51
N LEU A 191 20.53 -18.42 26.64
CA LEU A 191 20.80 -18.95 27.98
C LEU A 191 19.83 -20.06 28.41
N GLY A 192 18.83 -20.40 27.60
CA GLY A 192 17.80 -21.39 27.94
C GLY A 192 16.80 -20.92 28.99
N LEU A 193 16.74 -19.61 29.26
CA LEU A 193 15.84 -18.96 30.24
C LEU A 193 14.48 -18.55 29.64
N ALA A 194 14.32 -18.70 28.33
CA ALA A 194 13.09 -18.43 27.59
C ALA A 194 12.91 -19.45 26.46
N GLY A 195 11.67 -19.84 26.19
CA GLY A 195 11.37 -20.73 25.07
C GLY A 195 11.48 -20.02 23.72
N LEU A 196 11.67 -20.78 22.63
CA LEU A 196 11.66 -20.23 21.26
C LEU A 196 10.38 -19.43 20.95
N HIS A 197 9.24 -19.86 21.51
CA HIS A 197 7.96 -19.19 21.32
C HIS A 197 7.94 -17.75 21.88
N GLU A 198 8.62 -17.47 23.00
CA GLU A 198 8.76 -16.10 23.54
C GLU A 198 9.52 -15.21 22.54
N LEU A 199 10.62 -15.72 21.97
CA LEU A 199 11.39 -14.99 20.96
C LEU A 199 10.56 -14.76 19.68
N LEU A 200 9.81 -15.76 19.22
CA LEU A 200 8.94 -15.63 18.04
C LEU A 200 7.82 -14.60 18.26
N LEU A 201 7.25 -14.51 19.47
CA LEU A 201 6.25 -13.49 19.81
C LEU A 201 6.86 -12.09 19.82
N VAL A 202 8.08 -11.94 20.33
CA VAL A 202 8.81 -10.66 20.27
C VAL A 202 9.05 -10.26 18.82
N LEU A 203 9.52 -11.18 17.97
CA LEU A 203 9.70 -10.91 16.54
C LEU A 203 8.38 -10.53 15.86
N PHE A 204 7.29 -11.23 16.16
CA PHE A 204 5.96 -10.89 15.67
C PHE A 204 5.52 -9.48 16.10
N LEU A 205 5.77 -9.09 17.36
CA LEU A 205 5.53 -7.75 17.87
C LEU A 205 6.26 -6.68 17.02
N TYR A 206 7.53 -6.89 16.68
CA TYR A 206 8.28 -5.94 15.82
C TYR A 206 7.79 -5.92 14.38
N ILE A 207 7.33 -7.05 13.85
CA ILE A 207 6.69 -7.12 12.53
C ILE A 207 5.39 -6.30 12.54
N CYS A 208 4.56 -6.44 13.57
CA CYS A 208 3.34 -5.64 13.77
C CYS A 208 3.65 -4.15 13.93
N LEU A 209 4.68 -3.79 14.70
CA LEU A 209 5.11 -2.39 14.85
C LEU A 209 5.54 -1.80 13.50
N THR A 210 6.35 -2.54 12.74
CA THR A 210 6.83 -2.11 11.42
C THR A 210 5.67 -2.00 10.43
N GLY A 211 4.74 -2.97 10.44
CA GLY A 211 3.54 -2.95 9.61
C GLY A 211 2.62 -1.77 9.93
N ALA A 212 2.45 -1.43 11.21
CA ALA A 212 1.67 -0.29 11.65
C ALA A 212 2.28 1.03 11.17
N LEU A 213 3.58 1.23 11.39
CA LEU A 213 4.29 2.45 11.00
C LEU A 213 4.37 2.61 9.48
N ALA A 214 4.72 1.55 8.76
CA ALA A 214 4.81 1.57 7.31
C ALA A 214 3.44 1.78 6.64
N GLY A 215 2.42 1.03 7.08
CA GLY A 215 1.05 1.17 6.57
C GLY A 215 0.48 2.57 6.79
N LEU A 216 0.66 3.12 7.99
CA LEU A 216 0.21 4.47 8.31
C LEU A 216 0.99 5.52 7.51
N GLY A 217 2.32 5.38 7.43
CA GLY A 217 3.18 6.28 6.66
C GLY A 217 2.78 6.33 5.18
N PHE A 218 2.58 5.18 4.54
CA PHE A 218 2.08 5.13 3.16
C PHE A 218 0.68 5.72 3.03
N PHE A 219 -0.24 5.40 3.94
CA PHE A 219 -1.58 5.97 3.90
C PHE A 219 -1.55 7.51 3.97
N VAL A 220 -0.81 8.08 4.94
CA VAL A 220 -0.69 9.53 5.12
C VAL A 220 -0.04 10.18 3.90
N TRP A 221 1.05 9.61 3.39
CA TRP A 221 1.72 10.11 2.19
C TRP A 221 0.77 10.16 0.99
N HIS A 222 0.04 9.07 0.74
CA HIS A 222 -0.88 9.05 -0.40
C HIS A 222 -2.08 9.95 -0.20
N MET A 223 -2.63 10.08 1.02
CA MET A 223 -3.71 11.04 1.29
C MET A 223 -3.26 12.49 1.06
N PHE A 224 -2.02 12.83 1.43
CA PHE A 224 -1.42 14.11 1.11
C PHE A 224 -1.35 14.33 -0.40
N LEU A 225 -0.85 13.36 -1.16
CA LEU A 225 -0.79 13.44 -2.62
C LEU A 225 -2.18 13.57 -3.26
N VAL A 226 -3.18 12.84 -2.75
CA VAL A 226 -4.57 12.95 -3.21
C VAL A 226 -5.09 14.37 -2.99
N VAL A 227 -4.87 14.99 -1.83
CA VAL A 227 -5.30 16.37 -1.59
C VAL A 227 -4.62 17.34 -2.57
N MET A 228 -3.34 17.14 -2.83
CA MET A 228 -2.55 17.95 -3.76
C MET A 228 -2.82 17.66 -5.25
N GLY A 229 -3.63 16.64 -5.58
CA GLY A 229 -3.88 16.25 -6.97
C GLY A 229 -2.69 15.61 -7.67
N LEU A 230 -1.69 15.14 -6.93
CA LEU A 230 -0.42 14.60 -7.43
C LEU A 230 -0.38 13.08 -7.39
N THR A 231 0.49 12.51 -8.23
CA THR A 231 1.04 11.17 -8.05
C THR A 231 2.41 11.23 -7.36
N THR A 232 2.89 10.10 -6.83
CA THR A 232 4.25 10.02 -6.27
C THR A 232 5.31 10.35 -7.34
N HIS A 233 5.10 9.93 -8.59
CA HIS A 233 6.01 10.23 -9.70
C HIS A 233 6.14 11.74 -9.93
N GLU A 234 5.00 12.42 -10.02
CA GLU A 234 4.92 13.87 -10.23
C GLU A 234 5.55 14.64 -9.05
N ALA A 235 5.26 14.23 -7.81
CA ALA A 235 5.83 14.84 -6.61
C ALA A 235 7.36 14.72 -6.56
N ILE A 236 7.92 13.55 -6.89
CA ILE A 236 9.37 13.34 -6.94
C ILE A 236 10.03 14.17 -8.04
N ASN A 237 9.34 14.39 -9.16
CA ASN A 237 9.82 15.21 -10.27
C ASN A 237 9.61 16.72 -10.05
N GLY A 238 9.03 17.14 -8.93
CA GLY A 238 8.76 18.55 -8.64
C GLY A 238 7.67 19.15 -9.53
N GLU A 239 6.76 18.33 -10.05
CA GLU A 239 5.61 18.81 -10.79
C GLU A 239 4.60 19.49 -9.85
N ARG A 240 3.79 20.40 -10.40
CA ARG A 240 2.75 21.09 -9.64
C ARG A 240 1.47 20.26 -9.61
N GLY A 241 0.76 20.35 -8.49
CA GLY A 241 -0.55 19.75 -8.33
C GLY A 241 -1.59 20.36 -9.29
N THR A 242 -2.78 19.76 -9.32
CA THR A 242 -3.87 20.26 -10.15
C THR A 242 -4.47 21.54 -9.55
N ASP A 243 -4.98 22.43 -10.40
CA ASP A 243 -5.68 23.66 -9.99
C ASP A 243 -7.15 23.40 -9.56
N THR A 244 -7.56 22.13 -9.49
CA THR A 244 -8.89 21.69 -9.08
C THR A 244 -9.06 21.70 -7.58
N SER A 245 -10.31 21.66 -7.12
CA SER A 245 -10.62 21.62 -5.68
C SER A 245 -10.12 20.33 -5.01
N ILE A 246 -9.89 20.40 -3.69
CA ILE A 246 -9.53 19.22 -2.88
C ILE A 246 -10.54 18.08 -3.06
N TRP A 247 -11.83 18.41 -3.15
CA TRP A 247 -12.89 17.43 -3.32
C TRP A 247 -12.86 16.76 -4.70
N GLU A 248 -12.55 17.50 -5.77
CA GLU A 248 -12.35 16.93 -7.10
C GLU A 248 -11.15 15.98 -7.11
N ASN A 249 -10.04 16.35 -6.47
CA ASN A 249 -8.85 15.49 -6.39
C ASN A 249 -9.13 14.19 -5.61
N PHE A 250 -9.86 14.34 -4.50
CA PHE A 250 -10.30 13.21 -3.67
C PHE A 250 -11.22 12.27 -4.44
N THR A 251 -12.25 12.81 -5.08
CA THR A 251 -13.24 12.00 -5.83
C THR A 251 -12.65 11.41 -7.12
N ASP A 252 -11.71 12.08 -7.78
CA ASP A 252 -10.93 11.54 -8.91
C ASP A 252 -10.15 10.28 -8.51
N THR A 253 -9.61 10.24 -7.29
CA THR A 253 -8.79 9.12 -6.84
C THR A 253 -9.61 8.01 -6.18
N LEU A 254 -10.46 8.35 -5.21
CA LEU A 254 -11.19 7.39 -4.37
C LEU A 254 -12.60 7.07 -4.89
N GLY A 255 -13.12 7.89 -5.80
CA GLY A 255 -14.44 7.72 -6.39
C GLY A 255 -15.59 8.22 -5.52
N LYS A 256 -16.80 8.24 -6.10
CA LYS A 256 -18.04 8.68 -5.40
C LYS A 256 -18.41 7.78 -4.22
N TYR A 257 -18.11 6.48 -4.32
CA TYR A 257 -18.45 5.46 -3.33
C TYR A 257 -17.29 5.18 -2.35
N TRP A 258 -16.46 6.19 -2.08
CA TRP A 258 -15.24 6.03 -1.27
C TRP A 258 -15.53 5.42 0.11
N LEU A 259 -16.65 5.76 0.74
CA LEU A 259 -17.01 5.24 2.06
C LEU A 259 -17.21 3.73 2.03
N LEU A 260 -17.82 3.20 0.95
CA LEU A 260 -17.98 1.76 0.78
C LEU A 260 -16.62 1.07 0.59
N GLY A 261 -15.68 1.73 -0.11
CA GLY A 261 -14.33 1.21 -0.32
C GLY A 261 -13.46 1.23 0.94
N VAL A 262 -13.70 2.19 1.84
CA VAL A 262 -13.07 2.22 3.17
C VAL A 262 -13.61 1.11 4.06
N LEU A 263 -14.91 0.78 3.98
CA LEU A 263 -15.51 -0.20 4.89
C LEU A 263 -15.40 -1.65 4.39
N PHE A 264 -15.35 -1.85 3.07
CA PHE A 264 -15.36 -3.18 2.46
C PHE A 264 -14.42 -3.26 1.26
N PRO A 265 -13.73 -4.41 1.08
CA PRO A 265 -12.88 -4.64 -0.06
C PRO A 265 -13.72 -5.08 -1.27
N VAL A 266 -14.44 -4.13 -1.87
CA VAL A 266 -15.31 -4.38 -3.02
C VAL A 266 -14.77 -3.69 -4.28
N PRO A 267 -14.95 -4.29 -5.47
CA PRO A 267 -14.60 -3.64 -6.71
C PRO A 267 -15.53 -2.44 -6.95
N LEU A 268 -14.97 -1.24 -6.95
CA LEU A 268 -15.70 0.01 -7.16
C LEU A 268 -15.35 0.65 -8.50
N PRO A 269 -16.32 1.25 -9.21
CA PRO A 269 -16.07 1.94 -10.47
C PRO A 269 -15.11 3.12 -10.24
N GLN A 270 -14.21 3.39 -11.21
CA GLN A 270 -13.41 4.60 -11.16
C GLN A 270 -14.20 5.84 -11.58
N TYR A 271 -13.85 6.98 -10.99
CA TYR A 271 -14.42 8.26 -11.36
C TYR A 271 -13.63 8.86 -12.52
N GLY A 272 -14.32 9.32 -13.56
CA GLY A 272 -13.70 9.86 -14.77
C GLY A 272 -13.11 8.79 -15.69
N SER A 273 -12.28 9.24 -16.63
CA SER A 273 -11.61 8.40 -17.63
C SER A 273 -10.12 8.17 -17.34
N GLY A 274 -9.56 8.87 -16.36
CA GLY A 274 -8.12 8.94 -16.09
C GLY A 274 -7.32 9.63 -17.19
N MET A 275 -7.99 10.15 -18.23
CA MET A 275 -7.40 10.93 -19.31
C MET A 275 -7.52 12.40 -18.93
N TYR A 276 -6.41 12.95 -18.45
CA TYR A 276 -6.33 14.35 -18.09
C TYR A 276 -5.95 15.16 -19.34
N GLU A 277 -6.62 16.27 -19.59
CA GLU A 277 -6.11 17.23 -20.56
C GLU A 277 -4.89 17.91 -19.91
N GLY A 278 -3.80 18.05 -20.68
CA GLY A 278 -2.57 18.67 -20.18
C GLY A 278 -2.86 20.04 -19.57
N ILE A 279 -2.05 20.47 -18.60
CA ILE A 279 -2.17 21.78 -17.97
C ILE A 279 -2.08 22.87 -19.05
N THR A 280 -3.21 23.28 -19.61
CA THR A 280 -3.54 24.60 -20.17
C THR A 280 -5.00 24.64 -20.65
N LYS A 281 -5.84 25.33 -19.86
CA LYS A 281 -7.01 26.14 -20.27
C LYS A 281 -8.17 25.46 -21.00
N LEU A 282 -9.23 25.15 -20.26
CA LEU A 282 -10.57 25.80 -20.27
C LEU A 282 -11.59 24.80 -19.71
N PRO A 283 -12.59 25.26 -18.93
CA PRO A 283 -13.69 24.40 -18.53
C PRO A 283 -14.46 24.02 -19.81
N ILE A 284 -14.53 22.72 -20.11
CA ILE A 284 -15.56 22.22 -21.01
C ILE A 284 -16.86 22.37 -20.23
N ASN A 285 -17.58 23.44 -20.54
CA ASN A 285 -18.95 23.63 -20.12
C ASN A 285 -19.75 22.45 -20.69
N HIS A 286 -20.02 21.43 -19.88
CA HIS A 286 -21.08 20.49 -20.17
C HIS A 286 -22.40 21.17 -19.82
N GLN A 287 -22.86 22.01 -20.74
CA GLN A 287 -24.27 22.37 -20.83
C GLN A 287 -24.70 22.15 -22.27
N ASP A 288 -25.65 21.23 -22.40
CA ASP A 288 -26.61 21.15 -23.49
C ASP A 288 -27.29 22.51 -23.74
#